data_AF-A0A396MAQ2-F1
#
_entry.id   AF-A0A396MAQ2-F1
#
_cell.length_a   1.000
_cell.length_b   1.000
_cell.length_c   1.000
_cell.angle_alpha   90.00
_cell.angle_beta   90.00
_cell.angle_gamma   90.00
#
_symmetry.space_group_name_H-M   'P 1'
#
loop_
_entity.id
_entity.type
_entity.pdbx_description
1 polymer ?
#
loop_
_entity_poly.entity_id
_entity_poly.type
_entity_poly.pdbx_seq_one_letter_code
_entity_poly.pdbx_strand_id
1 'polypeptide(L)'
;MGNRIEKTTTIEIAGLPVIFYKMANADIFIDTQNVDNVFGIPLDPKIPFVTLYNASIKNDVLAYPIDIIVDNLSEDRLRYFAKTGIVNLLDNSLLDKKNIEEQKETTESTAPEQPELSDFDKLLKRALDYNPKSK
;
A
#
# COMPACT_ATOMS: atom_id res chain seq x y z
N MET A 1 -12.23 22.55 14.05
CA MET A 1 -12.13 22.45 12.57
C MET A 1 -11.40 21.15 12.26
N GLY A 2 -12.12 20.05 12.01
CA GLY A 2 -11.53 18.70 12.08
C GLY A 2 -11.70 17.82 10.85
N ASN A 3 -12.28 18.29 9.74
CA ASN A 3 -12.69 17.43 8.61
C ASN A 3 -12.16 17.91 7.24
N ARG A 4 -11.03 18.64 7.19
CA ARG A 4 -10.50 19.18 5.94
C ARG A 4 -9.47 18.23 5.31
N ILE A 5 -9.71 17.86 4.05
CA ILE A 5 -8.79 17.04 3.27
C ILE A 5 -7.50 17.82 3.02
N GLU A 6 -6.36 17.21 3.34
CA GLU A 6 -5.03 17.76 3.11
C GLU A 6 -4.47 17.28 1.77
N LYS A 7 -4.59 15.98 1.50
CA LYS A 7 -4.10 15.36 0.27
C LYS A 7 -5.10 14.36 -0.28
N THR A 8 -5.27 14.38 -1.60
CA THR A 8 -6.06 13.40 -2.34
C THR A 8 -5.12 12.55 -3.18
N THR A 9 -5.36 11.25 -3.25
CA THR A 9 -4.60 10.32 -4.09
C THR A 9 -5.56 9.33 -4.73
N THR A 10 -5.44 9.11 -6.04
CA THR A 10 -6.26 8.12 -6.74
C THR A 10 -5.38 6.93 -7.08
N ILE A 11 -5.84 5.74 -6.73
CA ILE A 11 -5.17 4.47 -7.03
C ILE A 11 -6.12 3.61 -7.82
N GLU A 12 -5.61 2.96 -8.87
CA GLU A 12 -6.40 2.00 -9.64
C GLU A 12 -6.31 0.62 -8.99
N ILE A 13 -7.46 0.04 -8.64
CA ILE A 13 -7.57 -1.27 -8.02
C ILE A 13 -8.56 -2.09 -8.84
N ALA A 14 -8.13 -3.23 -9.36
CA ALA A 14 -8.94 -4.09 -10.23
C ALA A 14 -9.56 -3.33 -11.42
N GLY A 15 -8.84 -2.37 -12.01
CA GLY A 15 -9.30 -1.58 -13.15
C GLY A 15 -10.28 -0.45 -12.79
N LEU A 16 -10.52 -0.21 -11.50
CA LEU A 16 -11.41 0.84 -11.00
C LEU A 16 -10.62 1.88 -10.19
N PRO A 17 -10.86 3.18 -10.43
CA PRO A 17 -10.23 4.24 -9.64
C PRO A 17 -10.85 4.28 -8.24
N VAL A 18 -9.99 4.23 -7.23
CA VAL A 18 -10.33 4.41 -5.81
C VAL A 18 -9.63 5.66 -5.31
N ILE A 19 -10.39 6.57 -4.71
CA ILE A 19 -9.89 7.84 -4.21
C ILE A 19 -9.62 7.73 -2.71
N PHE A 20 -8.42 8.08 -2.31
CA PHE A 20 -7.96 8.16 -0.93
C PHE A 20 -7.80 9.61 -0.52
N TYR A 21 -8.33 9.94 0.66
CA TYR A 21 -8.18 11.23 1.30
C TYR A 21 -7.30 11.08 2.53
N LYS A 22 -6.23 11.87 2.59
CA LYS A 22 -5.41 12.01 3.78
C LYS A 22 -5.74 13.33 4.46
N MET A 23 -5.96 13.25 5.76
CA MET A 23 -6.23 14.39 6.63
C MET A 23 -4.96 14.86 7.33
N ALA A 24 -4.99 16.08 7.87
CA ALA A 24 -3.82 16.69 8.53
C ALA A 24 -3.33 15.92 9.77
N ASN A 25 -4.21 15.16 10.42
CA ASN A 25 -3.87 14.26 11.52
C ASN A 25 -3.33 12.90 11.04
N ALA A 26 -3.03 12.77 9.74
CA ALA A 26 -2.60 11.56 9.06
C ALA A 26 -3.65 10.43 8.93
N ASP A 27 -4.89 10.65 9.36
CA ASP A 27 -5.98 9.71 9.12
C ASP A 27 -6.26 9.56 7.62
N ILE A 28 -6.59 8.33 7.21
CA ILE A 28 -6.84 7.97 5.82
C ILE A 28 -8.31 7.56 5.67
N PHE A 29 -8.94 8.16 4.68
CA PHE A 29 -10.32 7.88 4.30
C PHE A 29 -10.37 7.46 2.83
N ILE A 30 -11.39 6.68 2.48
CA ILE A 30 -11.63 6.21 1.12
C ILE A 30 -12.96 6.78 0.65
N ASP A 31 -12.99 7.46 -0.49
CA ASP A 31 -14.23 7.96 -1.07
C ASP A 31 -15.21 6.82 -1.30
N THR A 32 -16.51 7.07 -1.12
CA THR A 32 -17.54 6.04 -1.30
C THR A 32 -17.68 5.53 -2.75
N GLN A 33 -17.15 6.25 -3.74
CA GLN A 33 -17.16 5.84 -5.14
C GLN A 33 -16.37 4.55 -5.35
N ASN A 34 -16.98 3.61 -6.08
CA ASN A 34 -16.43 2.28 -6.42
C ASN A 34 -16.09 1.36 -5.24
N VAL A 35 -16.39 1.75 -3.99
CA VAL A 35 -16.09 0.93 -2.81
C VAL A 35 -16.80 -0.42 -2.84
N ASP A 36 -18.06 -0.44 -3.26
CA ASP A 36 -18.82 -1.69 -3.42
C ASP A 36 -18.16 -2.60 -4.47
N ASN A 37 -17.82 -2.05 -5.63
CA ASN A 37 -17.22 -2.84 -6.72
C ASN A 37 -15.82 -3.38 -6.36
N VAL A 38 -15.02 -2.59 -5.65
CA VAL A 38 -13.61 -2.93 -5.33
C VAL A 38 -13.49 -3.77 -4.07
N PHE A 39 -14.15 -3.34 -2.99
CA PHE A 39 -14.04 -3.94 -1.67
C PHE A 39 -15.22 -4.88 -1.35
N GLY A 40 -16.30 -4.85 -2.12
CA GLY A 40 -17.51 -5.64 -1.85
C GLY A 40 -18.33 -5.08 -0.69
N ILE A 41 -18.16 -3.79 -0.38
CA ILE A 41 -18.80 -3.11 0.74
C ILE A 41 -19.92 -2.22 0.18
N PRO A 42 -21.20 -2.62 0.31
CA PRO A 42 -22.31 -1.83 -0.20
C PRO A 42 -22.41 -0.51 0.57
N LEU A 43 -23.03 0.49 -0.05
CA LEU A 43 -23.39 1.74 0.61
C LEU A 43 -24.56 1.49 1.60
N ASP A 44 -24.25 0.86 2.74
CA ASP A 44 -25.21 0.55 3.81
C ASP A 44 -25.09 1.61 4.94
N PRO A 45 -26.19 2.26 5.35
CA PRO A 45 -26.21 3.18 6.49
C PRO A 45 -25.68 2.59 7.82
N LYS A 46 -25.62 1.26 7.94
CA LYS A 46 -25.02 0.56 9.08
C LYS A 46 -23.50 0.66 9.12
N ILE A 47 -22.86 0.93 7.99
CA ILE A 47 -21.42 1.08 7.87
C ILE A 47 -21.10 2.58 8.05
N PRO A 48 -20.37 2.96 9.11
CA PRO A 48 -20.15 4.36 9.41
C PRO A 48 -19.27 5.00 8.34
N PHE A 49 -19.78 6.07 7.72
CA PHE A 49 -19.04 6.98 6.86
C PHE A 49 -19.08 8.39 7.44
N VAL A 50 -18.12 9.22 7.03
CA VAL A 50 -17.99 10.60 7.48
C VAL A 50 -18.05 11.56 6.31
N THR A 51 -18.48 12.78 6.61
CA THR A 51 -18.45 13.89 5.66
C THR A 51 -17.15 14.66 5.82
N LEU A 52 -16.38 14.75 4.75
CA LEU A 52 -15.12 15.48 4.66
C LEU A 52 -15.27 16.71 3.76
N TYR A 53 -14.67 17.83 4.16
CA TYR A 53 -14.65 19.04 3.34
C TYR A 53 -13.47 19.01 2.37
N ASN A 54 -13.79 19.00 1.08
CA ASN A 54 -12.80 19.10 0.01
C ASN A 54 -12.66 20.57 -0.42
N ALA A 55 -11.58 21.21 0.04
CA ALA A 55 -11.31 22.62 -0.25
C ALA A 55 -11.07 22.90 -1.75
N SER A 56 -10.59 21.91 -2.52
CA SER A 56 -10.28 22.07 -3.94
C SER A 56 -11.54 22.24 -4.80
N ILE A 57 -12.58 21.47 -4.49
CA ILE A 57 -13.89 21.56 -5.18
C ILE A 57 -14.93 22.39 -4.39
N LYS A 58 -14.53 22.92 -3.22
CA LYS A 58 -15.37 23.66 -2.28
C LYS A 58 -16.68 22.93 -1.97
N ASN A 59 -16.61 21.61 -1.81
CA ASN A 59 -17.77 20.78 -1.57
C ASN A 59 -17.45 19.67 -0.56
N ASP A 60 -18.49 19.14 0.04
CA ASP A 60 -18.42 18.01 0.95
C ASP A 60 -18.41 16.69 0.17
N VAL A 61 -17.63 15.73 0.66
CA VAL A 61 -17.54 14.36 0.12
C VAL A 61 -17.80 13.35 1.22
N LEU A 62 -18.40 12.23 0.86
CA LEU A 62 -18.61 11.10 1.78
C LEU A 62 -17.44 10.13 1.64
N ALA A 63 -16.88 9.73 2.77
CA ALA A 63 -15.75 8.82 2.81
C ALA A 63 -15.83 7.86 3.99
N TYR A 64 -15.34 6.65 3.79
CA TYR A 64 -15.17 5.65 4.84
C TYR A 64 -13.80 5.80 5.50
N PRO A 65 -13.69 5.74 6.84
CA PRO A 65 -12.42 5.50 7.50
C PRO A 65 -11.81 4.19 7.00
N ILE A 66 -10.49 4.13 6.81
CA ILE A 66 -9.83 2.93 6.28
C ILE A 66 -10.05 1.69 7.18
N ASP A 67 -10.07 1.90 8.49
CA ASP A 67 -10.30 0.89 9.52
C ASP A 67 -11.69 0.25 9.35
N ILE A 68 -12.71 1.06 9.06
CA ILE A 68 -14.07 0.56 8.77
C ILE A 68 -14.10 -0.26 7.49
N ILE A 69 -13.34 0.12 6.46
CA ILE A 69 -13.21 -0.69 5.25
C ILE A 69 -12.61 -2.05 5.59
N VAL A 70 -11.49 -2.07 6.31
CA VAL A 70 -10.79 -3.31 6.69
C VAL A 70 -11.68 -4.24 7.52
N ASP A 71 -12.42 -3.70 8.50
CA ASP A 71 -13.30 -4.47 9.38
C ASP A 71 -14.50 -5.09 8.65
N ASN A 72 -14.91 -4.53 7.52
CA ASN A 72 -16.04 -4.99 6.72
C ASN A 72 -15.63 -5.77 5.46
N LEU A 73 -14.34 -6.00 5.24
CA LEU A 73 -13.88 -6.85 4.14
C LEU A 73 -14.23 -8.31 4.39
N SER A 74 -14.73 -8.99 3.35
CA SER A 74 -14.83 -10.44 3.39
C SER A 74 -13.45 -11.08 3.43
N GLU A 75 -13.36 -12.28 4.00
CA GLU A 75 -12.09 -13.01 4.10
C GLU A 75 -11.42 -13.21 2.73
N ASP A 76 -12.22 -13.50 1.70
CA ASP A 76 -11.71 -13.67 0.33
C ASP A 76 -11.09 -12.37 -0.21
N ARG A 77 -11.70 -11.21 0.06
CA ARG A 77 -11.18 -9.90 -0.34
C ARG A 77 -9.94 -9.54 0.46
N LEU A 78 -9.92 -9.81 1.76
CA LEU A 78 -8.74 -9.62 2.61
C LEU A 78 -7.56 -10.47 2.11
N ARG A 79 -7.80 -11.74 1.79
CA ARG A 79 -6.81 -12.64 1.17
C ARG A 79 -6.34 -12.14 -0.19
N TYR A 80 -7.24 -11.61 -1.02
CA TYR A 80 -6.88 -11.00 -2.31
C TYR A 80 -5.94 -9.81 -2.12
N PHE A 81 -6.31 -8.84 -1.28
CA PHE A 81 -5.49 -7.66 -1.04
C PHE A 81 -4.16 -7.99 -0.37
N ALA A 82 -4.13 -8.94 0.56
CA ALA A 82 -2.89 -9.42 1.15
C ALA A 82 -1.96 -10.05 0.09
N LYS A 83 -2.49 -10.90 -0.79
CA LYS A 83 -1.71 -11.50 -1.88
C LYS A 83 -1.20 -10.46 -2.86
N THR A 84 -2.07 -9.58 -3.36
CA THR A 84 -1.70 -8.54 -4.31
C THR A 84 -0.69 -7.56 -3.71
N GLY A 85 -0.87 -7.16 -2.45
CA GLY A 85 0.07 -6.31 -1.73
C GLY A 85 1.45 -6.96 -1.55
N ILE A 86 1.48 -8.24 -1.19
CA ILE A 86 2.73 -9.02 -1.07
C ILE A 86 3.41 -9.18 -2.44
N VAL A 87 2.66 -9.49 -3.50
CA VAL A 87 3.19 -9.61 -4.86
C VAL A 87 3.79 -8.28 -5.33
N ASN A 88 3.10 -7.16 -5.13
CA ASN A 88 3.63 -5.84 -5.48
C ASN A 88 4.89 -5.46 -4.68
N LEU A 89 4.99 -5.87 -3.41
CA LEU A 89 6.21 -5.69 -2.61
C LEU A 89 7.37 -6.54 -3.16
N LEU A 90 7.10 -7.78 -3.54
CA LEU A 90 8.10 -8.67 -4.12
C LEU A 90 8.57 -8.17 -5.50
N ASP A 91 7.65 -7.77 -6.37
CA ASP A 91 7.95 -7.26 -7.71
C ASP A 91 8.73 -5.93 -7.65
N ASN A 92 8.40 -5.04 -6.72
CA ASN A 92 9.17 -3.81 -6.49
C ASN A 92 10.53 -4.07 -5.83
N SER A 93 10.65 -5.07 -4.93
CA SER A 93 11.94 -5.46 -4.34
C SER A 93 12.87 -6.18 -5.32
N LEU A 94 12.31 -6.75 -6.40
CA LEU A 94 13.05 -7.43 -7.47
C LEU A 94 13.39 -6.49 -8.65
N LEU A 95 12.84 -5.26 -8.67
CA LEU A 95 13.15 -4.24 -9.67
C LEU A 95 14.40 -3.40 -9.35
N ASP A 96 15.01 -3.54 -8.17
CA ASP A 96 16.32 -2.96 -7.83
C ASP A 96 17.52 -3.80 -8.33
N LYS A 97 17.37 -4.48 -9.48
CA LYS A 97 18.52 -5.12 -10.17
C LYS A 97 18.62 -4.88 -11.68
N LYS A 98 17.80 -4.00 -12.28
CA LYS A 98 17.94 -3.70 -13.73
C LYS A 98 17.65 -2.24 -14.09
N ASN A 99 18.30 -1.28 -13.42
CA ASN A 99 18.50 0.05 -13.98
C ASN A 99 19.69 0.78 -13.34
N ILE A 100 20.91 0.31 -13.66
CA ILE A 100 22.12 1.17 -13.70
C ILE A 100 22.92 0.80 -14.96
N GLU A 101 22.29 0.90 -16.12
CA GLU A 101 22.92 1.18 -17.40
C GLU A 101 22.00 2.26 -17.97
N GLU A 102 22.29 3.55 -17.90
CA GLU A 102 23.45 4.24 -18.42
C GLU A 102 23.75 5.46 -17.54
N GLN A 103 24.99 5.61 -17.06
CA GLN A 103 25.80 6.80 -17.32
C GLN A 103 27.16 6.72 -16.63
N LYS A 104 28.18 6.76 -17.50
CA LYS A 104 29.60 7.09 -17.32
C LYS A 104 30.58 5.94 -17.03
N GLU A 105 31.31 5.63 -18.09
CA GLU A 105 32.73 5.24 -18.12
C GLU A 105 33.51 5.64 -16.87
N THR A 106 34.25 4.71 -16.27
CA THR A 106 35.72 4.59 -16.40
C THR A 106 36.20 3.41 -15.53
N THR A 107 36.71 2.39 -16.20
CA THR A 107 37.82 1.49 -15.84
C THR A 107 38.47 1.63 -14.44
N GLU A 108 38.42 0.58 -13.61
CA GLU A 108 39.57 -0.29 -13.23
C GLU A 108 39.33 -1.13 -11.95
N SER A 109 39.46 -2.46 -12.12
CA SER A 109 39.95 -3.50 -11.20
C SER A 109 40.14 -3.18 -9.69
N THR A 110 39.51 -3.96 -8.79
CA THR A 110 40.16 -5.01 -7.95
C THR A 110 39.22 -5.64 -6.90
N ALA A 111 39.20 -6.99 -6.85
CA ALA A 111 38.71 -7.93 -5.82
C ALA A 111 37.24 -7.86 -5.30
N PRO A 112 36.51 -8.99 -5.18
CA PRO A 112 35.18 -8.98 -4.58
C PRO A 112 35.31 -8.94 -3.05
N GLU A 113 35.17 -7.76 -2.46
CA GLU A 113 34.74 -7.68 -1.06
C GLU A 113 33.33 -8.26 -0.98
N GLN A 114 33.16 -9.32 -0.17
CA GLN A 114 31.83 -9.86 0.09
C GLN A 114 30.98 -8.73 0.67
N PRO A 115 29.84 -8.37 0.05
CA PRO A 115 28.98 -7.34 0.59
C PRO A 115 28.51 -7.80 1.97
N GLU A 116 28.81 -7.00 3.00
CA GLU A 116 28.24 -7.22 4.32
C GLU A 116 26.72 -7.23 4.17
N LEU A 117 26.12 -8.36 4.54
CA LEU A 117 24.67 -8.55 4.47
C LEU A 117 23.99 -7.39 5.21
N SER A 118 23.01 -6.77 4.56
CA SER A 118 22.15 -5.77 5.19
C SER A 118 21.51 -6.37 6.45
N ASP A 119 21.14 -5.56 7.44
CA ASP A 119 20.54 -6.09 8.67
C ASP A 119 19.24 -6.87 8.41
N PHE A 120 18.57 -6.57 7.29
CA PHE A 120 17.46 -7.36 6.78
C PHE A 120 17.89 -8.74 6.26
N ASP A 121 19.00 -8.82 5.52
CA ASP A 121 19.55 -10.08 5.02
C ASP A 121 20.04 -10.97 6.17
N LYS A 122 20.59 -10.37 7.24
CA LYS A 122 20.94 -11.10 8.48
C LYS A 122 19.70 -11.67 9.15
N LEU A 123 18.59 -10.93 9.18
CA LEU A 123 17.31 -11.39 9.72
C LEU A 123 16.74 -12.55 8.88
N LEU A 124 16.75 -12.43 7.57
CA LEU A 124 16.31 -13.48 6.65
C LEU A 124 17.14 -14.76 6.81
N LYS A 125 18.46 -14.63 6.83
CA LYS A 125 19.36 -15.77 7.04
C LYS A 125 19.12 -16.44 8.38
N ARG A 126 18.95 -15.64 9.45
CA ARG A 126 18.64 -16.17 10.79
C ARG A 126 17.29 -16.88 10.83
N ALA A 127 16.27 -16.37 10.13
CA ALA A 127 14.96 -17.01 10.04
C ALA A 127 14.99 -18.34 9.26
N LEU A 128 15.82 -18.42 8.20
CA LEU A 128 16.05 -19.65 7.45
C LEU A 128 16.79 -20.69 8.30
N ASP A 129 17.83 -20.29 9.02
CA ASP A 129 18.60 -21.18 9.91
C ASP A 129 17.77 -21.66 11.12
N TYR A 130 16.78 -20.88 11.55
CA TYR A 130 15.88 -21.25 12.67
C TYR A 130 14.68 -22.10 12.26
N ASN A 131 14.52 -22.48 10.99
CA ASN A 131 13.38 -23.30 10.57
C ASN A 131 13.44 -24.70 11.21
N PRO A 132 12.55 -25.04 12.16
CA PRO A 132 12.61 -26.31 12.89
C PRO A 132 12.17 -27.52 12.03
N LYS A 133 11.87 -27.32 10.74
CA LYS A 133 11.53 -28.39 9.78
C LYS A 133 12.72 -28.95 8.98
N SER A 134 13.97 -28.60 9.33
CA SER A 134 15.18 -29.17 8.73
C SER A 134 15.96 -30.12 9.66
N LYS A 135 15.26 -30.87 10.52
CA LYS A 135 15.80 -32.07 11.16
C LYS A 135 14.88 -33.26 10.94
#